data_AF-A0A1I7VZQ5-F1
#
_entry.id   AF-A0A1I7VZQ5-F1
#
_cell.length_a   1.000
_cell.length_b   1.000
_cell.length_c   1.000
_cell.angle_alpha   90.00
_cell.angle_beta   90.00
_cell.angle_gamma   90.00
#
_symmetry.space_group_name_H-M   'P 1'
#
loop_
_entity.id
_entity.type
_entity.pdbx_description
1 polymer ?
#
loop_
_entity_poly.entity_id
_entity_poly.type
_entity_poly.pdbx_seq_one_letter_code
_entity_poly.pdbx_strand_id
1 'polypeptide(L)'
;MIKEFVILLLPWLQRVISIGFHDIPGIYCAKRSSTCCPNRDDECTMPILGNHLCYCDMFCDRGEYGNDCCPDFKAVCRYRPRTFARGQVI
;
A
#
# COMPACT_ATOMS: atom_id res chain seq x y z
N MET A 1 28.83 38.79 -19.69
CA MET A 1 28.42 37.44 -20.14
C MET A 1 28.68 36.37 -19.05
N ILE A 2 28.18 36.55 -17.81
CA ILE A 2 28.35 35.53 -16.73
C ILE A 2 27.03 35.33 -15.94
N LYS A 3 26.03 36.21 -16.11
CA LYS A 3 24.78 36.16 -15.32
C LYS A 3 23.74 35.15 -15.80
N GLU A 4 23.90 34.57 -16.99
CA GLU A 4 22.86 33.70 -17.57
C GLU A 4 23.08 32.20 -17.33
N PHE A 5 24.28 31.78 -16.91
CA PHE A 5 24.60 30.36 -16.72
C PHE A 5 24.21 29.79 -15.35
N VAL A 6 23.85 30.63 -14.37
CA VAL A 6 23.57 30.17 -13.00
C VAL A 6 22.16 29.58 -12.86
N ILE A 7 21.23 29.87 -13.77
CA ILE A 7 19.81 29.49 -13.65
C ILE A 7 19.55 28.06 -14.15
N LEU A 8 20.49 27.42 -14.84
CA LEU A 8 20.31 26.09 -15.46
C LEU A 8 20.78 24.90 -14.60
N LEU A 9 21.30 25.14 -13.38
CA LEU A 9 21.78 24.09 -12.46
C LEU A 9 20.79 23.71 -11.34
N LEU A 10 19.51 24.04 -11.49
CA LEU A 10 18.45 23.60 -10.57
C LEU A 10 17.48 22.56 -11.17
N PRO A 11 17.91 21.43 -11.77
CA PRO A 11 17.04 20.26 -11.77
C PRO A 11 17.34 19.43 -10.51
N TRP A 12 16.48 18.46 -10.15
CA TRP A 12 16.80 17.34 -9.25
C TRP A 12 16.55 17.44 -7.72
N LEU A 13 15.76 18.38 -7.20
CA LEU A 13 15.06 18.14 -5.91
C LEU A 13 13.58 17.87 -6.12
N GLN A 14 13.26 16.96 -7.05
CA GLN A 14 11.92 16.37 -7.07
C GLN A 14 11.85 15.33 -5.96
N ARG A 15 11.10 15.63 -4.89
CA ARG A 15 10.75 14.62 -3.89
C ARG A 15 9.81 13.62 -4.55
N VAL A 16 10.29 12.40 -4.77
CA VAL A 16 9.45 11.26 -5.17
C VAL A 16 8.74 10.78 -3.91
N ILE A 17 7.43 10.98 -3.85
CA ILE A 17 6.59 10.48 -2.77
C ILE A 17 5.91 9.22 -3.32
N SER A 18 6.18 8.07 -2.71
CA SER A 18 5.41 6.86 -2.98
C SER A 18 4.06 6.98 -2.27
N ILE A 19 3.03 7.35 -3.02
CA ILE A 19 1.65 7.29 -2.54
C ILE A 19 1.17 5.87 -2.86
N GLY A 20 0.74 5.12 -1.85
CA GLY A 20 0.15 3.80 -2.04
C GLY A 20 -1.15 3.86 -2.85
N PHE A 21 -1.89 2.76 -2.94
CA PHE A 21 -3.11 2.67 -3.77
C PHE A 21 -4.37 3.24 -3.10
N HIS A 22 -4.23 4.20 -2.19
CA HIS A 22 -5.37 4.83 -1.52
C HIS A 22 -6.30 5.55 -2.51
N ASP A 23 -7.60 5.58 -2.19
CA ASP A 23 -8.66 6.25 -2.95
C ASP A 23 -8.94 5.70 -4.37
N ILE A 24 -8.28 4.63 -4.80
CA ILE A 24 -8.63 3.91 -6.02
C ILE A 24 -9.89 3.06 -5.76
N PRO A 25 -11.01 3.28 -6.45
CA PRO A 25 -12.23 2.50 -6.24
C PRO A 25 -12.06 1.08 -6.77
N GLY A 26 -12.62 0.10 -6.07
CA GLY A 26 -12.66 -1.29 -6.54
C GLY A 26 -12.73 -2.30 -5.39
N ILE A 27 -12.94 -3.56 -5.77
CA ILE A 27 -12.92 -4.71 -4.87
C ILE A 27 -11.76 -5.59 -5.30
N TYR A 28 -10.80 -5.80 -4.41
CA TYR A 28 -9.55 -6.50 -4.68
C TYR A 28 -9.38 -7.66 -3.72
N CYS A 29 -9.01 -7.41 -2.46
CA CYS A 29 -8.81 -8.48 -1.48
C CYS A 29 -10.10 -9.23 -1.18
N ALA A 30 -11.25 -8.55 -1.19
CA ALA A 30 -12.54 -9.21 -1.01
C ALA A 30 -12.93 -10.16 -2.17
N LYS A 31 -12.28 -10.04 -3.34
CA LYS A 31 -12.54 -10.90 -4.51
C LYS A 31 -11.72 -12.19 -4.49
N ARG A 32 -10.67 -12.28 -3.67
CA ARG A 32 -9.82 -13.46 -3.56
C ARG A 32 -10.57 -14.60 -2.85
N SER A 33 -10.30 -15.84 -3.28
CA SER A 33 -10.78 -17.04 -2.58
C SER A 33 -10.17 -17.15 -1.18
N SER A 34 -8.85 -16.95 -1.06
CA SER A 34 -8.18 -16.64 0.21
C SER A 34 -8.13 -15.12 0.38
N THR A 35 -9.04 -14.60 1.21
CA THR A 35 -9.25 -13.16 1.35
C THR A 35 -7.98 -12.40 1.77
N CYS A 36 -7.20 -12.97 2.69
CA CYS A 36 -5.99 -12.34 3.24
C CYS A 36 -4.90 -13.39 3.52
N CYS A 37 -3.64 -13.00 3.34
CA CYS A 37 -2.49 -13.88 3.61
C CYS A 37 -1.75 -13.41 4.89
N PRO A 38 -1.49 -14.31 5.86
CA PRO A 38 -1.02 -13.91 7.20
C PRO A 38 0.45 -13.46 7.23
N ASN A 39 1.27 -13.91 6.29
CA ASN A 39 2.69 -13.59 6.15
C ASN A 39 2.95 -13.01 4.76
N ARG A 40 4.16 -12.50 4.52
CA ARG A 40 4.60 -12.11 3.17
C ARG A 40 4.36 -13.27 2.21
N ASP A 41 3.60 -12.98 1.17
CA ASP A 41 3.27 -13.93 0.11
C ASP A 41 3.20 -13.16 -1.20
N ASP A 42 4.23 -13.33 -2.03
CA ASP A 42 4.36 -12.57 -3.27
C ASP A 42 3.26 -12.95 -4.31
N GLU A 43 2.57 -14.08 -4.11
CA GLU A 43 1.41 -14.52 -4.91
C GLU A 43 0.07 -14.01 -4.33
N CYS A 44 0.11 -13.36 -3.16
CA CYS A 44 -1.06 -12.76 -2.53
C CYS A 44 -1.43 -11.40 -3.15
N THR A 45 -1.55 -11.37 -4.47
CA THR A 45 -1.73 -10.16 -5.27
C THR A 45 -3.09 -10.05 -5.95
N MET A 46 -3.41 -8.86 -6.43
CA MET A 46 -4.51 -8.55 -7.34
C MET A 46 -4.03 -7.57 -8.43
N PRO A 47 -4.54 -7.67 -9.68
CA PRO A 47 -4.25 -6.70 -10.72
C PRO A 47 -4.77 -5.31 -10.37
N ILE A 48 -3.97 -4.28 -10.63
CA ILE A 48 -4.33 -2.87 -10.44
C ILE A 48 -3.67 -2.01 -11.53
N LEU A 49 -4.35 -0.96 -12.00
CA LEU A 49 -3.80 0.00 -12.98
C LEU A 49 -3.13 -0.65 -14.22
N GLY A 50 -3.73 -1.69 -14.79
CA GLY A 50 -3.23 -2.38 -15.98
C GLY A 50 -2.27 -3.51 -15.64
N ASN A 51 -0.96 -3.27 -15.71
CA ASN A 51 0.10 -4.28 -15.51
C ASN A 51 0.74 -4.24 -14.11
N HIS A 52 0.20 -3.45 -13.19
CA HIS A 52 0.67 -3.39 -11.81
C HIS A 52 -0.09 -4.38 -10.92
N LEU A 53 0.49 -4.69 -9.77
CA LEU A 53 -0.09 -5.54 -8.74
C LEU A 53 -0.20 -4.76 -7.43
N CYS A 54 -1.26 -5.05 -6.69
CA CYS A 54 -1.39 -4.70 -5.28
C CYS A 54 -1.46 -5.98 -4.45
N TYR A 55 -1.14 -5.88 -3.15
CA TYR A 55 -1.01 -7.03 -2.26
C TYR A 55 -2.14 -7.07 -1.22
N CYS A 56 -2.49 -8.29 -0.81
CA CYS A 56 -3.49 -8.60 0.21
C CYS A 56 -2.90 -9.35 1.41
N ASP A 57 -1.59 -9.53 1.44
CA ASP A 57 -0.87 -10.05 2.59
C ASP A 57 -0.63 -8.98 3.67
N MET A 58 -0.38 -9.41 4.91
CA MET A 58 -0.16 -8.47 6.02
C MET A 58 1.15 -7.68 5.91
N PHE A 59 2.11 -8.13 5.09
CA PHE A 59 3.40 -7.47 4.90
C PHE A 59 3.31 -6.23 3.99
N CYS A 60 2.21 -6.09 3.23
CA CYS A 60 1.97 -4.90 2.41
C CYS A 60 1.83 -3.60 3.22
N ASP A 61 1.42 -3.73 4.48
CA ASP A 61 1.06 -2.61 5.35
C ASP A 61 2.28 -2.05 6.10
N ARG A 62 3.07 -1.23 5.43
CA ARG A 62 4.28 -0.60 6.00
C ARG A 62 4.04 0.77 6.64
N GLY A 63 2.77 1.12 6.91
CA GLY A 63 2.41 2.39 7.54
C GLY A 63 2.73 3.62 6.68
N GLU A 64 3.39 4.62 7.27
CA GLU A 64 3.69 5.91 6.62
C GLU A 64 4.75 5.83 5.52
N TYR A 65 5.51 4.73 5.45
CA TYR A 65 6.61 4.55 4.50
C TYR A 65 6.16 4.00 3.13
N GLY A 66 4.85 4.02 2.86
CA GLY A 66 4.25 3.52 1.63
C GLY A 66 3.80 2.07 1.75
N ASN A 67 2.59 1.80 1.30
CA ASN A 67 1.96 0.49 1.29
C ASN A 67 1.61 0.08 -0.14
N ASP A 68 2.06 -1.10 -0.55
CA ASP A 68 1.66 -1.76 -1.79
C ASP A 68 0.34 -2.55 -1.61
N CYS A 69 -0.35 -2.32 -0.48
CA CYS A 69 -1.65 -2.89 -0.18
C CYS A 69 -2.72 -2.48 -1.19
N CYS A 70 -3.60 -3.42 -1.55
CA CYS A 70 -4.78 -3.10 -2.34
C CYS A 70 -5.70 -2.07 -1.63
N PRO A 71 -6.47 -1.27 -2.40
CA PRO A 71 -7.29 -0.19 -1.84
C PRO A 71 -8.26 -0.62 -0.73
N ASP A 72 -8.80 -1.83 -0.81
CA ASP A 72 -9.75 -2.41 0.16
C ASP A 72 -9.07 -3.20 1.29
N PHE A 73 -7.73 -3.34 1.30
CA PHE A 73 -6.99 -4.14 2.27
C PHE A 73 -7.32 -3.78 3.73
N LYS A 74 -7.35 -2.49 4.07
CA LYS A 74 -7.61 -2.08 5.46
C LYS A 74 -8.98 -2.56 5.91
N ALA A 75 -10.01 -2.30 5.09
CA ALA A 75 -11.39 -2.71 5.31
C ALA A 75 -11.55 -4.24 5.43
N VAL A 76 -10.81 -4.99 4.61
CA VAL A 76 -11.00 -6.44 4.45
C VAL A 76 -10.10 -7.26 5.39
N CYS A 77 -8.82 -6.91 5.49
CA CYS A 77 -7.79 -7.73 6.15
C CYS A 77 -7.31 -7.16 7.49
N ARG A 78 -7.43 -5.85 7.72
CA ARG A 78 -6.89 -5.17 8.91
C ARG A 78 -7.96 -4.85 9.95
N TYR A 79 -9.18 -4.53 9.52
CA TYR A 79 -10.32 -4.40 10.42
C TYR A 79 -10.87 -5.78 10.76
N ARG A 80 -10.33 -6.40 11.81
CA ARG A 80 -11.15 -7.35 12.57
C ARG A 80 -12.14 -6.53 13.42
N PRO A 81 -13.44 -6.85 13.45
CA PRO A 81 -14.27 -6.38 14.56
C PRO A 81 -13.52 -6.79 15.83
N ARG A 82 -13.36 -5.87 16.78
CA ARG A 82 -12.86 -6.22 18.11
C ARG A 82 -13.85 -7.20 18.71
N THR A 83 -13.74 -8.49 18.41
CA THR A 83 -14.21 -9.49 19.33
C THR A 83 -13.33 -9.28 20.55
N PHE A 84 -14.00 -8.90 21.62
CA PHE A 84 -13.48 -8.83 22.96
C PHE A 84 -12.83 -10.20 23.28
N ALA A 85 -11.57 -10.37 22.88
CA ALA A 85 -10.83 -11.60 23.07
C ALA A 85 -10.37 -11.60 24.53
N ARG A 86 -11.25 -12.18 25.34
CA ARG A 86 -11.07 -12.67 26.70
C ARG A 86 -9.61 -13.07 26.97
N GLY A 87 -9.05 -12.56 28.07
CA GLY A 87 -7.94 -13.21 28.75
C GLY A 87 -6.55 -12.64 28.51
N GLN A 88 -6.40 -11.32 28.41
CA GLN A 88 -5.09 -10.71 28.65
C GLN A 88 -4.83 -10.68 30.16
N VAL A 89 -4.20 -11.74 30.64
CA VAL A 89 -3.69 -11.88 32.00
C VAL A 89 -2.57 -10.86 32.21
N ILE A 90 -2.72 -10.03 33.24
CA ILE A 90 -1.61 -9.43 34.01
C ILE A 90 -1.49 -10.20 35.30
#